data_AF-A0A0L9YAF6-F1
#
_entry.id   AF-A0A0L9YAF6-F1
#
_cell.length_a   1.000
_cell.length_b   1.000
_cell.length_c   1.000
_cell.angle_alpha   90.00
_cell.angle_beta   90.00
_cell.angle_gamma   90.00
#
_symmetry.space_group_name_H-M   'P 1'
#
loop_
_entity.id
_entity.type
_entity.pdbx_description
1 polymer ?
#
loop_
_entity_poly.entity_id
_entity_poly.type
_entity_poly.pdbx_seq_one_letter_code
_entity_poly.pdbx_strand_id
1 'polypeptide(L)'
;MNERLKNLRESLNISQETLGEKINVTRSHISSIEKGKRSLTDRIIADICREFNVNEDWLRNGTQPMFIEPDTFSLDEYVKQKGATDFELEIIKAFFEMDPEIRKAATEQFKASLLSKLANTNELAATKKESFEDYKKKELEAYALELEAESKGEISSASEKLKDA
;
A
#
# COMPACT_ATOMS: atom_id res chain seq x y z
N MET A 1 -17.82 28.13 -25.54
CA MET A 1 -16.80 27.80 -24.52
C MET A 1 -16.66 28.91 -23.47
N ASN A 2 -16.50 30.17 -23.90
CA ASN A 2 -16.38 31.33 -23.01
C ASN A 2 -17.56 31.50 -22.03
N GLU A 3 -18.80 31.36 -22.51
CA GLU A 3 -20.00 31.36 -21.63
C GLU A 3 -20.00 30.19 -20.64
N ARG A 4 -19.45 29.02 -21.00
CA ARG A 4 -19.35 27.89 -20.07
C ARG A 4 -18.34 28.16 -18.96
N LEU A 5 -17.24 28.86 -19.25
CA LEU A 5 -16.32 29.32 -18.20
C LEU A 5 -17.03 30.26 -17.21
N LYS A 6 -17.85 31.18 -17.72
CA LYS A 6 -18.65 32.09 -16.89
C LYS A 6 -19.66 31.31 -16.03
N ASN A 7 -20.39 30.37 -16.63
CA ASN A 7 -21.35 29.51 -15.92
C ASN A 7 -20.67 28.68 -14.83
N LEU A 8 -19.48 28.12 -15.12
CA LEU A 8 -18.68 27.41 -14.12
C LEU A 8 -18.35 28.32 -12.94
N ARG A 9 -17.80 29.52 -13.21
CA ARG A 9 -17.45 30.48 -12.15
C ARG A 9 -18.64 30.85 -11.29
N GLU A 10 -19.81 31.04 -11.90
CA GLU A 10 -21.05 31.37 -11.21
C GLU A 10 -21.59 30.18 -10.40
N SER A 11 -21.50 28.95 -10.91
CA SER A 11 -21.86 27.74 -10.15
C SER A 11 -20.98 27.50 -8.93
N LEU A 12 -19.71 27.91 -9.00
CA LEU A 12 -18.75 27.84 -7.89
C LEU A 12 -18.90 29.02 -6.92
N ASN A 13 -19.72 30.02 -7.26
CA ASN A 13 -19.91 31.25 -6.50
C ASN A 13 -18.59 31.99 -6.16
N ILE A 14 -17.66 32.05 -7.12
CA ILE A 14 -16.36 32.72 -6.95
C ILE A 14 -16.21 33.95 -7.86
N SER A 15 -15.31 34.86 -7.48
CA SER A 15 -14.98 36.03 -8.28
C SER A 15 -14.07 35.68 -9.48
N GLN A 16 -14.01 36.57 -10.48
CA GLN A 16 -13.06 36.44 -11.60
C GLN A 16 -11.59 36.48 -11.14
N GLU A 17 -11.32 37.18 -10.03
CA GLU A 17 -10.00 37.28 -9.42
C GLU A 17 -9.60 35.95 -8.79
N THR A 18 -10.46 35.38 -7.96
CA THR A 18 -10.27 34.06 -7.33
C THR A 18 -10.09 32.95 -8.38
N LEU A 19 -10.90 32.96 -9.45
CA LEU A 19 -10.73 32.01 -10.55
C LEU A 19 -9.36 32.16 -11.22
N GLY A 20 -8.93 33.41 -11.46
CA GLY A 20 -7.64 33.70 -12.06
C GLY A 20 -6.46 33.25 -11.20
N GLU A 21 -6.51 33.53 -9.90
CA GLU A 21 -5.50 33.11 -8.91
C GLU A 21 -5.31 31.59 -8.91
N LYS A 22 -6.42 30.83 -8.91
CA LYS A 22 -6.38 29.35 -8.89
C LYS A 22 -5.69 28.74 -10.11
N ILE A 23 -5.86 29.33 -11.29
CA ILE A 23 -5.27 28.83 -12.54
C ILE A 23 -4.06 29.66 -13.02
N ASN A 24 -3.49 30.47 -12.12
CA ASN A 24 -2.31 31.30 -12.36
C ASN A 24 -2.44 32.22 -13.60
N VAL A 25 -3.53 32.99 -13.66
CA VAL A 25 -3.75 34.04 -14.67
C VAL A 25 -4.36 35.28 -14.02
N THR A 26 -4.20 36.45 -14.66
CA THR A 26 -4.75 37.70 -14.12
C THR A 26 -6.29 37.74 -14.26
N ARG A 27 -6.96 38.45 -13.35
CA ARG A 27 -8.40 38.78 -13.46
C ARG A 27 -8.76 39.35 -14.84
N SER A 28 -7.93 40.24 -15.39
CA SER A 28 -8.15 40.84 -16.71
C SER A 28 -8.13 39.82 -17.84
N HIS A 29 -7.33 38.76 -17.70
CA HIS A 29 -7.31 37.63 -18.63
C HIS A 29 -8.64 36.88 -18.58
N ILE A 30 -9.11 36.49 -17.38
CA ILE A 30 -10.42 35.84 -17.19
C ILE A 30 -11.54 36.67 -17.78
N SER A 31 -11.59 37.98 -17.49
CA SER A 31 -12.60 38.89 -18.03
C SER A 31 -12.59 38.94 -19.56
N SER A 32 -11.40 38.92 -20.18
CA SER A 32 -11.25 38.91 -21.64
C SER A 32 -11.73 37.59 -22.25
N ILE A 33 -11.49 36.47 -21.56
CA ILE A 33 -11.99 35.17 -21.96
C ILE A 33 -13.52 35.15 -21.83
N GLU A 34 -14.11 35.47 -20.69
CA GLU A 34 -15.57 35.44 -20.50
C GLU A 34 -16.32 36.32 -21.52
N LYS A 35 -15.73 37.46 -21.92
CA LYS A 35 -16.29 38.36 -22.95
C LYS A 35 -16.07 37.90 -24.39
N GLY A 36 -15.47 36.73 -24.61
CA GLY A 36 -15.16 36.20 -25.94
C GLY A 36 -14.02 36.92 -26.68
N LYS A 37 -13.29 37.83 -26.02
CA LYS A 37 -12.14 38.54 -26.63
C LYS A 37 -10.90 37.66 -26.74
N ARG A 38 -10.83 36.57 -25.96
CA ARG A 38 -9.78 35.56 -26.01
C ARG A 38 -10.38 34.17 -25.91
N SER A 39 -9.77 33.20 -26.60
CA SER A 39 -10.11 31.78 -26.44
C SER A 39 -9.46 31.20 -25.18
N LEU A 40 -10.05 30.12 -24.64
CA LEU A 40 -9.34 29.29 -23.68
C LEU A 40 -8.29 28.46 -24.44
N THR A 41 -7.07 28.45 -23.92
CA THR A 41 -6.01 27.55 -24.41
C THR A 41 -6.11 26.20 -23.72
N ASP A 42 -5.53 25.15 -24.30
CA ASP A 42 -5.52 23.82 -23.69
C ASP A 42 -4.87 23.81 -22.30
N ARG A 43 -3.84 24.64 -22.09
CA ARG A 43 -3.24 24.84 -20.76
C ARG A 43 -4.28 25.32 -19.73
N ILE A 44 -5.04 26.35 -20.08
CA ILE A 44 -6.06 26.93 -19.20
C ILE A 44 -7.18 25.92 -18.95
N ILE A 45 -7.58 25.18 -19.99
CA ILE A 45 -8.59 24.11 -19.86
C ILE A 45 -8.12 23.05 -18.88
N ALA A 46 -6.89 22.55 -19.02
CA ALA A 46 -6.31 21.56 -18.13
C ALA A 46 -6.20 22.07 -16.68
N ASP A 47 -5.76 23.32 -16.49
CA ASP A 47 -5.71 23.94 -15.16
C ASP A 47 -7.11 24.03 -14.53
N ILE A 48 -8.13 24.45 -15.29
CA ILE A 48 -9.52 24.49 -14.80
C ILE A 48 -10.02 23.09 -14.41
N CYS A 49 -9.80 22.09 -15.26
CA CYS A 49 -10.25 20.73 -14.99
C CYS A 49 -9.60 20.18 -13.72
N ARG A 50 -8.30 20.43 -13.52
CA ARG A 50 -7.56 20.00 -12.33
C ARG A 50 -8.00 20.71 -11.05
N GLU A 51 -8.13 22.04 -11.07
CA GLU A 51 -8.39 22.82 -9.85
C GLU A 51 -9.85 22.71 -9.36
N PHE A 52 -10.78 22.43 -10.27
CA PHE A 52 -12.22 22.47 -9.97
C PHE A 52 -12.95 21.15 -10.26
N ASN A 53 -12.23 20.08 -10.57
CA ASN A 53 -12.79 18.77 -10.97
C ASN A 53 -13.86 18.90 -12.06
N VAL A 54 -13.57 19.71 -13.08
CA VAL A 54 -14.50 19.99 -14.18
C VAL A 54 -14.34 18.94 -15.27
N ASN A 55 -15.46 18.51 -15.85
CA ASN A 55 -15.46 17.67 -17.02
C ASN A 55 -14.96 18.44 -18.24
N GLU A 56 -13.82 18.03 -18.81
CA GLU A 56 -13.24 18.69 -19.96
C GLU A 56 -14.18 18.67 -21.17
N ASP A 57 -14.91 17.58 -21.38
CA ASP A 57 -15.89 17.44 -22.46
C ASP A 57 -17.07 18.38 -22.25
N TRP A 58 -17.50 18.60 -21.00
CA TRP A 58 -18.47 19.65 -20.68
C TRP A 58 -17.92 21.04 -21.04
N LEU A 59 -16.68 21.35 -20.65
CA LEU A 59 -16.11 22.67 -20.89
C LEU A 59 -15.95 22.93 -22.40
N ARG A 60 -15.52 21.93 -23.18
CA ARG A 60 -15.29 22.03 -24.63
C ARG A 60 -16.57 21.93 -25.46
N ASN A 61 -17.45 21.00 -25.12
CA ASN A 61 -18.58 20.60 -25.96
C ASN A 61 -19.94 20.84 -25.30
N GLY A 62 -20.00 20.96 -23.97
CA GLY A 62 -21.24 21.22 -23.23
C GLY A 62 -22.01 19.96 -22.84
N THR A 63 -21.38 18.79 -22.91
CA THR A 63 -21.93 17.51 -22.47
C THR A 63 -22.02 17.45 -20.96
N GLN A 64 -23.11 16.93 -20.40
CA GLN A 64 -23.24 16.76 -18.95
C GLN A 64 -22.50 15.48 -18.49
N PRO A 65 -22.07 15.39 -17.22
CA PRO A 65 -22.16 16.40 -16.16
C PRO A 65 -21.06 17.47 -16.20
N MET A 66 -21.30 18.63 -15.58
CA MET A 66 -20.32 19.74 -15.46
C MET A 66 -19.09 19.37 -14.63
N PHE A 67 -19.31 18.69 -13.51
CA PHE A 67 -18.26 18.25 -12.59
C PHE A 67 -18.06 16.74 -12.74
N ILE A 68 -16.81 16.31 -12.56
CA ILE A 68 -16.45 14.91 -12.35
C ILE A 68 -16.26 14.75 -10.85
N GLU A 69 -16.83 13.72 -10.25
CA GLU A 69 -16.45 13.37 -8.88
C GLU A 69 -14.95 13.05 -8.87
N PRO A 70 -14.16 13.62 -7.95
CA PRO A 70 -12.77 13.19 -7.82
C PRO A 70 -12.75 11.67 -7.67
N ASP A 71 -11.73 11.00 -8.23
CA ASP A 71 -11.41 9.59 -7.96
C ASP A 71 -11.13 9.46 -6.45
N THR A 72 -12.20 9.46 -5.66
CA THR A 72 -12.14 9.31 -4.22
C THR A 72 -12.13 7.83 -3.97
N PHE A 73 -11.05 7.38 -3.35
CA PHE A 73 -10.99 6.02 -2.86
C PHE A 73 -12.10 5.83 -1.82
N SER A 74 -13.16 5.15 -2.21
CA SER A 74 -14.22 4.72 -1.29
C SER A 74 -13.70 3.51 -0.51
N LEU A 75 -13.27 3.74 0.73
CA LEU A 75 -12.83 2.67 1.63
C LEU A 75 -13.95 1.63 1.79
N ASP A 76 -15.20 2.07 1.93
CA ASP A 76 -16.38 1.21 2.04
C ASP A 76 -16.54 0.28 0.83
N GLU A 77 -16.42 0.83 -0.39
CA GLU A 77 -16.53 0.03 -1.63
C GLU A 77 -15.34 -0.91 -1.78
N TYR A 78 -14.13 -0.45 -1.47
CA TYR A 78 -12.92 -1.25 -1.52
C TYR A 78 -12.99 -2.47 -0.59
N VAL A 79 -13.36 -2.28 0.69
CA VAL A 79 -13.42 -3.39 1.65
C VAL A 79 -14.55 -4.35 1.32
N LYS A 80 -15.70 -3.85 0.84
CA LYS A 80 -16.80 -4.71 0.36
C LYS A 80 -16.38 -5.56 -0.84
N GLN A 81 -15.62 -5.00 -1.78
CA GLN A 81 -15.07 -5.78 -2.91
C GLN A 81 -14.11 -6.89 -2.43
N LYS A 82 -13.43 -6.68 -1.31
CA LYS A 82 -12.59 -7.71 -0.65
C LYS A 82 -13.37 -8.68 0.23
N GLY A 83 -14.70 -8.58 0.26
CA GLY A 83 -15.57 -9.47 1.02
C GLY A 83 -15.70 -9.10 2.50
N ALA A 84 -15.39 -7.86 2.88
CA ALA A 84 -15.63 -7.39 4.23
C ALA A 84 -17.13 -7.46 4.58
N THR A 85 -17.41 -7.95 5.77
CA THR A 85 -18.73 -7.98 6.38
C THR A 85 -19.11 -6.58 6.88
N ASP A 86 -20.41 -6.34 7.05
CA ASP A 86 -20.90 -5.08 7.64
C ASP A 86 -20.30 -4.83 9.02
N PHE A 87 -20.08 -5.89 9.80
CA PHE A 87 -19.46 -5.79 11.12
C PHE A 87 -18.00 -5.35 11.06
N GLU A 88 -17.20 -5.89 10.13
CA GLU A 88 -15.81 -5.46 9.93
C GLU A 88 -15.73 -3.99 9.50
N LEU A 89 -16.70 -3.53 8.70
CA LEU A 89 -16.81 -2.12 8.32
C LEU A 89 -17.12 -1.22 9.53
N GLU A 90 -18.05 -1.63 10.40
CA GLU A 90 -18.37 -0.92 11.65
C GLU A 90 -17.17 -0.88 12.61
N ILE A 91 -16.36 -1.94 12.67
CA ILE A 91 -15.11 -1.94 13.46
C ILE A 91 -14.15 -0.89 12.93
N ILE A 92 -13.97 -0.79 11.61
CA ILE A 92 -13.07 0.19 10.99
C ILE A 92 -13.54 1.61 11.30
N LYS A 93 -14.85 1.88 11.19
CA LYS A 93 -15.44 3.18 11.52
C LYS A 93 -15.22 3.55 12.98
N ALA A 94 -15.60 2.65 13.89
CA ALA A 94 -15.40 2.84 15.33
C ALA A 94 -13.93 3.08 15.68
N PHE A 95 -13.00 2.39 15.03
CA PHE A 95 -11.56 2.60 15.22
C PHE A 95 -11.13 4.03 14.88
N PHE A 96 -11.64 4.62 13.79
CA PHE A 96 -11.28 6.00 13.43
C PHE A 96 -12.00 7.07 14.26
N GLU A 97 -13.15 6.76 14.84
CA GLU A 97 -13.89 7.64 15.77
C GLU A 97 -13.27 7.70 17.17
N MET A 98 -12.41 6.75 17.53
CA MET A 98 -11.68 6.78 18.81
C MET A 98 -10.69 7.94 18.91
N ASP A 99 -10.51 8.44 20.13
CA ASP A 99 -9.47 9.42 20.45
C ASP A 99 -8.09 8.92 19.99
N PRO A 100 -7.26 9.77 19.36
CA PRO A 100 -5.97 9.36 18.80
C PRO A 100 -5.02 8.67 19.79
N GLU A 101 -5.00 9.10 21.05
CA GLU A 101 -4.14 8.50 22.07
C GLU A 101 -4.66 7.12 22.50
N ILE A 102 -5.98 6.98 22.62
CA ILE A 102 -6.61 5.69 22.90
C ILE A 102 -6.39 4.73 21.72
N ARG A 103 -6.57 5.21 20.49
CA ARG A 103 -6.34 4.44 19.25
C ARG A 103 -4.90 3.96 19.15
N LYS A 104 -3.93 4.82 19.47
CA LYS A 104 -2.51 4.47 19.49
C LYS A 104 -2.22 3.39 20.53
N ALA A 105 -2.71 3.55 21.76
CA ALA A 105 -2.54 2.56 22.81
C ALA A 105 -3.16 1.21 22.43
N ALA A 106 -4.38 1.21 21.89
CA ALA A 106 -5.07 0.00 21.42
C ALA A 106 -4.29 -0.70 20.30
N THR A 107 -3.75 0.06 19.35
CA THR A 107 -2.98 -0.49 18.22
C THR A 107 -1.68 -1.13 18.68
N GLU A 108 -0.96 -0.50 19.62
CA GLU A 108 0.28 -1.07 20.18
C GLU A 108 0.01 -2.37 20.94
N GLN A 109 -1.07 -2.42 21.74
CA GLN A 109 -1.48 -3.65 22.43
C GLN A 109 -1.86 -4.75 21.44
N PHE A 110 -2.65 -4.42 20.41
CA PHE A 110 -3.05 -5.37 19.38
C PHE A 110 -1.86 -5.91 18.60
N LYS A 111 -0.91 -5.04 18.22
CA LYS A 111 0.34 -5.40 17.55
C LYS A 111 1.20 -6.31 18.42
N ALA A 112 1.39 -6.01 19.70
CA ALA A 112 2.14 -6.85 20.62
C ALA A 112 1.48 -8.24 20.81
N SER A 113 0.16 -8.28 20.91
CA SER A 113 -0.60 -9.54 21.02
C SER A 113 -0.53 -10.37 19.74
N LEU A 114 -0.62 -9.74 18.56
CA LEU A 114 -0.47 -10.44 17.29
C LEU A 114 0.95 -10.97 17.08
N LEU A 115 1.97 -10.15 17.34
CA LEU A 115 3.36 -10.56 17.18
C LEU A 115 3.74 -11.70 18.14
N SER A 116 3.27 -11.66 19.39
CA SER A 116 3.49 -12.76 20.33
C SER A 116 2.76 -14.03 19.93
N LYS A 117 1.52 -13.94 19.43
CA LYS A 117 0.79 -15.11 18.90
C LYS A 117 1.45 -15.68 17.64
N LEU A 118 1.89 -14.82 16.72
CA LEU A 118 2.57 -15.21 15.48
C LEU A 118 3.94 -15.84 15.76
N ALA A 119 4.71 -15.30 16.72
CA ALA A 119 5.96 -15.88 17.18
C ALA A 119 5.75 -17.26 17.81
N ASN A 120 4.66 -17.45 18.56
CA ASN A 120 4.30 -18.74 19.16
C ASN A 120 3.69 -19.73 18.15
N THR A 121 3.12 -19.28 17.02
CA THR A 121 2.65 -20.15 15.93
C THR A 121 3.72 -20.46 14.86
N ASN A 122 4.84 -19.72 14.85
CA ASN A 122 5.94 -19.93 13.90
C ASN A 122 6.78 -21.19 14.17
N GLU A 123 6.43 -22.01 15.16
CA GLU A 123 6.95 -23.39 15.27
C GLU A 123 6.32 -24.36 14.25
N LEU A 124 5.21 -24.00 13.57
CA LEU A 124 4.46 -24.94 12.71
C LEU A 124 4.38 -24.60 11.21
N ALA A 125 4.96 -23.48 10.74
CA ALA A 125 5.04 -23.15 9.31
C ALA A 125 6.50 -23.10 8.82
N ALA A 126 6.96 -24.24 8.34
CA ALA A 126 8.30 -24.51 7.83
C ALA A 126 8.89 -23.47 6.86
N THR A 127 10.12 -23.06 7.14
CA THR A 127 11.24 -23.66 6.39
C THR A 127 12.09 -24.43 7.38
N LYS A 128 11.97 -25.76 7.36
CA LYS A 128 12.96 -26.65 7.96
C LYS A 128 14.23 -26.57 7.09
N LYS A 129 14.95 -25.44 7.15
CA LYS A 129 16.38 -25.47 6.90
C LYS A 129 16.95 -26.07 8.18
N GLU A 130 17.41 -27.30 8.08
CA GLU A 130 18.26 -27.90 9.12
C GLU A 130 19.28 -26.83 9.52
N SER A 131 19.31 -26.49 10.81
CA SER A 131 20.25 -25.48 11.30
C SER A 131 21.66 -25.93 10.88
N PHE A 132 22.51 -25.00 10.48
CA PHE A 132 23.92 -25.33 10.19
C PHE A 132 24.57 -26.11 11.35
N GLU A 133 24.15 -25.84 12.59
CA GLU A 133 24.60 -26.57 13.77
C GLU A 133 24.08 -28.02 13.83
N ASP A 134 22.86 -28.29 13.36
CA ASP A 134 22.30 -29.64 13.32
C ASP A 134 23.01 -30.49 12.25
N TYR A 135 23.26 -29.90 11.07
CA TYR A 135 24.06 -30.54 10.01
C TYR A 135 25.48 -30.85 10.50
N LYS A 136 26.15 -29.86 11.10
CA LYS A 136 27.51 -30.00 11.61
C LYS A 136 27.61 -31.09 12.67
N LYS A 137 26.64 -31.16 13.59
CA LYS A 137 26.60 -32.20 14.63
C LYS A 137 26.49 -33.60 14.02
N LYS A 138 25.60 -33.77 13.05
CA LYS A 138 25.36 -35.06 12.39
C LYS A 138 26.58 -35.55 11.63
N GLU A 139 27.27 -34.66 10.92
CA GLU A 139 28.49 -34.99 10.19
C GLU A 139 29.63 -35.39 11.13
N LEU A 140 29.78 -34.69 12.26
CA LEU A 140 30.76 -35.02 13.29
C LEU A 140 30.50 -36.39 13.94
N GLU A 141 29.24 -36.72 14.19
CA GLU A 141 28.85 -38.04 14.74
C GLU A 141 29.13 -39.17 13.73
N ALA A 142 28.85 -38.95 12.45
CA ALA A 142 29.14 -39.93 11.40
C ALA A 142 30.64 -40.19 11.27
N TYR A 143 31.47 -39.13 11.26
CA TYR A 143 32.92 -39.25 11.20
C TYR A 143 33.51 -39.93 12.43
N ALA A 144 32.96 -39.67 13.63
CA ALA A 144 33.38 -40.36 14.85
C ALA A 144 33.12 -41.88 14.79
N LEU A 145 31.96 -42.28 14.26
CA LEU A 145 31.62 -43.70 14.09
C LEU A 145 32.53 -44.41 13.09
N GLU A 146 32.92 -43.75 12.00
CA GLU A 146 33.85 -44.29 11.01
C GLU A 146 35.23 -44.53 11.62
N LEU A 147 35.78 -43.56 12.36
CA LEU A 147 37.06 -43.72 13.08
C LEU A 147 37.01 -44.84 14.14
N GLU A 148 35.88 -45.00 14.84
CA GLU A 148 35.70 -46.12 15.76
C GLU A 148 35.67 -47.47 15.03
N ALA A 149 35.04 -47.54 13.86
CA ALA A 149 35.00 -48.75 13.05
C ALA A 149 36.38 -49.08 12.46
N GLU A 150 37.11 -48.09 11.97
CA GLU A 150 38.48 -48.23 11.46
C GLU A 150 39.44 -48.71 12.54
N SER A 151 39.43 -48.08 13.73
CA SER A 151 40.27 -48.52 14.85
C SER A 151 39.93 -49.94 15.30
N LYS A 152 38.64 -50.32 15.31
CA LYS A 152 38.21 -51.71 15.58
C LYS A 152 38.62 -52.69 14.47
N GLY A 153 38.69 -52.24 13.22
CA GLY A 153 39.20 -53.01 12.09
C GLY A 153 40.72 -53.22 12.14
N GLU A 154 41.47 -52.17 12.48
CA GLU A 154 42.93 -52.21 12.61
C GLU A 154 43.39 -53.11 13.77
N ILE A 155 42.71 -53.08 14.93
CA ILE A 155 43.02 -54.00 16.04
C ILE A 155 42.71 -55.46 15.69
N SER A 156 41.69 -55.73 14.86
CA SER A 156 41.38 -57.09 14.41
C SER A 156 42.42 -57.60 13.40
N SER A 157 42.85 -56.76 12.46
CA SER A 157 43.90 -57.08 11.47
C SER A 157 45.29 -57.26 12.10
N ALA A 158 45.63 -56.46 13.12
CA ALA A 158 46.86 -56.63 13.88
C ALA A 158 46.84 -57.89 14.78
N SER A 159 45.67 -58.30 15.28
CA SER A 159 45.53 -59.48 16.13
C SER A 159 45.57 -60.80 15.35
N GLU A 160 45.13 -60.83 14.09
CA GLU A 160 45.28 -62.01 13.21
C GLU A 160 46.75 -62.28 12.84
N LYS A 161 47.56 -61.23 12.62
CA LYS A 161 48.99 -61.38 12.31
C LYS A 161 49.86 -61.88 13.47
N LEU A 162 49.34 -61.90 14.70
CA LEU A 162 50.05 -62.41 15.88
C LEU A 162 49.70 -63.86 16.25
N LYS A 163 48.77 -64.51 15.52
CA LYS A 163 48.41 -65.91 15.78
C LYS A 163 49.10 -66.94 14.86
N ASP A 164 49.78 -66.48 13.80
CA ASP A 164 50.48 -67.34 12.83
C ASP A 164 52.02 -67.20 12.88
N ALA A 165 52.59 -66.78 14.02
CA ALA A 165 54.04 -66.74 14.26
C ALA A 165 54.45 -67.60 15.46
#